data_AF-A0AAV9D358-F1
#
_entry.id   AF-A0AAV9D358-F1
#
_cell.length_a   1.000
_cell.length_b   1.000
_cell.length_c   1.000
_cell.angle_alpha   90.00
_cell.angle_beta   90.00
_cell.angle_gamma   90.00
#
_symmetry.space_group_name_H-M   'P 1'
#
loop_
_entity.id
_entity.type
_entity.pdbx_description
1 polymer ?
#
loop_
_entity_poly.entity_id
_entity_poly.type
_entity_poly.pdbx_seq_one_letter_code
_entity_poly.pdbx_strand_id
1 'polypeptide(L)' 'MPCLKELSLWRCRELKRLPRGIEHLTTLQELRMDNMSEELLERMRGQGVDREKISHTPKVIHVRHNSNGEYKEEMFS' A
#
# COMPACT_ATOMS: atom_id res chain seq x y z
N MET A 1 -17.01 -4.59 -0.37
CA MET A 1 -17.32 -3.32 0.33
C MET A 1 -17.47 -2.22 -0.73
N PRO A 2 -18.67 -1.96 -1.26
CA PRO A 2 -18.86 -1.11 -2.44
C PRO A 2 -18.67 0.40 -2.17
N CYS A 3 -18.31 0.80 -0.95
CA CYS A 3 -18.17 2.21 -0.58
C CYS A 3 -16.81 2.53 0.04
N LEU A 4 -15.89 1.57 0.13
CA LEU A 4 -14.59 1.82 0.75
C LEU A 4 -13.75 2.69 -0.18
N LYS A 5 -13.44 3.90 0.27
CA LYS A 5 -12.65 4.89 -0.47
C LYS A 5 -11.20 4.96 0.00
N GLU A 6 -10.97 4.70 1.28
CA GLU A 6 -9.64 4.81 1.88
C GLU A 6 -9.36 3.57 2.71
N LEU A 7 -8.17 3.00 2.53
CA LEU A 7 -7.66 1.88 3.31
C LEU A 7 -6.27 2.25 3.80
N SER A 8 -6.08 2.19 5.12
CA SER A 8 -4.78 2.47 5.72
C SER A 8 -4.27 1.27 6.51
N LEU A 9 -3.02 0.87 6.24
CA LEU A 9 -2.32 -0.21 6.94
C LEU A 9 -1.13 0.37 7.69
N TRP A 10 -1.06 0.12 8.99
CA TRP A 10 -0.08 0.77 9.88
C TRP A 10 0.75 -0.27 10.61
N ARG A 11 2.08 -0.20 10.40
CA ARG A 11 3.09 -1.02 11.10
C ARG A 11 2.84 -2.53 11.01
N CYS A 12 2.18 -2.99 9.97
CA CYS A 12 1.93 -4.42 9.75
C CYS A 12 3.17 -5.10 9.12
N ARG A 13 4.27 -5.19 9.87
CA ARG A 13 5.55 -5.69 9.35
C ARG A 13 5.52 -7.17 8.94
N GLU A 14 4.64 -7.96 9.54
CA GLU A 14 4.44 -9.37 9.16
C GLU A 14 3.58 -9.54 7.90
N LEU A 15 2.92 -8.47 7.43
CA LEU A 15 2.18 -8.51 6.18
C LEU A 15 3.17 -8.41 5.02
N LYS A 16 3.54 -9.57 4.47
CA LYS A 16 4.53 -9.71 3.39
C LYS A 16 3.96 -9.64 1.98
N ARG A 17 2.63 -9.69 1.86
CA ARG A 17 1.89 -9.68 0.60
C ARG A 17 0.55 -8.99 0.79
N LEU A 18 -0.03 -8.44 -0.28
CA LEU A 18 -1.36 -7.85 -0.19
C LEU A 18 -2.41 -8.91 0.19
N PRO A 19 -3.43 -8.54 0.99
CA PRO A 19 -4.56 -9.42 1.26
C PRO A 19 -5.25 -9.85 -0.03
N ARG A 20 -5.72 -11.10 -0.09
CA ARG A 20 -6.55 -11.55 -1.21
C ARG A 20 -7.84 -10.72 -1.26
N GLY A 21 -8.22 -10.27 -2.45
CA GLY A 21 -9.43 -9.50 -2.68
C GLY A 21 -9.25 -7.98 -2.58
N ILE A 22 -8.02 -7.48 -2.40
CA ILE A 22 -7.74 -6.04 -2.54
C ILE A 22 -8.09 -5.56 -3.95
N GLU A 23 -7.90 -6.42 -4.95
CA GLU A 23 -8.28 -6.23 -6.35
C GLU A 23 -9.79 -6.03 -6.57
N HIS A 24 -10.62 -6.41 -5.59
CA HIS A 24 -12.07 -6.25 -5.63
C HIS A 24 -12.54 -4.97 -4.93
N LEU A 25 -11.64 -4.20 -4.33
CA LEU A 25 -11.94 -2.90 -3.73
C LEU A 25 -11.98 -1.80 -4.81
N THR A 26 -12.76 -2.01 -5.87
CA THR A 26 -12.80 -1.15 -7.06
C THR A 26 -13.22 0.30 -6.78
N THR A 27 -13.79 0.59 -5.61
CA THR A 27 -14.13 1.96 -5.19
C THR A 27 -12.99 2.67 -4.46
N LEU A 28 -11.90 1.97 -4.16
CA LEU A 28 -10.77 2.48 -3.38
C LEU A 28 -10.06 3.58 -4.15
N GLN A 29 -9.91 4.72 -3.49
CA GLN A 29 -9.26 5.91 -4.01
C GLN A 29 -7.85 6.05 -3.43
N GLU A 30 -7.67 5.68 -2.16
CA GLU A 30 -6.38 5.74 -1.46
C GLU A 30 -6.07 4.43 -0.72
N LEU A 31 -4.88 3.86 -1.02
CA LEU A 31 -4.23 2.86 -0.20
C LEU A 31 -3.01 3.50 0.47
N ARG A 32 -3.10 3.72 1.77
CA ARG A 32 -2.01 4.25 2.59
C ARG A 32 -1.34 3.16 3.40
N MET A 33 -0.02 3.14 3.37
CA MET A 33 0.81 2.18 4.07
C MET A 33 1.80 2.93 4.94
N ASP A 34 1.93 2.58 6.21
CA ASP A 34 2.82 3.25 7.14
C ASP A 34 3.75 2.22 7.78
N ASN A 35 5.07 2.39 7.64
CA ASN A 35 6.09 1.54 8.25
C ASN A 35 5.88 0.03 8.02
N MET A 36 5.41 -0.34 6.82
CA MET A 36 5.27 -1.71 6.32
C MET A 36 6.63 -2.37 5.99
N SER A 37 6.64 -3.68 5.72
CA SER A 37 7.85 -4.43 5.34
C SER A 37 8.32 -4.13 3.92
N GLU A 38 9.63 -4.09 3.68
CA GLU A 38 10.17 -3.94 2.32
C GLU A 38 9.72 -5.05 1.38
N GLU A 39 9.59 -6.29 1.89
CA GLU A 39 9.11 -7.43 1.12
C GLU A 39 7.72 -7.17 0.50
N LEU A 40 6.82 -6.52 1.25
CA LEU A 40 5.52 -6.12 0.69
C LEU A 40 5.68 -5.03 -0.37
N LEU A 41 6.49 -4.00 -0.09
CA LEU A 41 6.67 -2.84 -0.96
C LEU A 41 7.30 -3.25 -2.31
N GLU A 42 8.30 -4.12 -2.30
CA GLU A 42 8.95 -4.65 -3.51
C GLU A 42 7.97 -5.40 -4.41
N ARG A 43 6.97 -6.07 -3.84
CA ARG A 43 5.92 -6.75 -4.62
C ARG A 43 4.97 -5.77 -5.31
N MET A 44 4.94 -4.50 -4.89
CA MET A 44 4.11 -3.45 -5.49
C MET A 44 4.91 -2.50 -6.40
N ARG A 45 6.22 -2.34 -6.19
CA ARG A 45 7.10 -1.49 -7.02
C ARG A 45 7.32 -2.08 -8.41
N GLY A 46 7.51 -1.21 -9.41
CA GLY A 46 8.05 -1.61 -10.72
C GLY A 46 7.23 -2.71 -11.40
N GLN A 47 7.81 -3.87 -11.69
CA GLN A 47 7.07 -5.03 -12.23
C GLN A 47 6.69 -6.05 -11.15
N GLY A 48 6.50 -5.58 -9.91
CA GLY A 48 6.15 -6.41 -8.77
C GLY A 48 4.82 -7.16 -8.99
N VAL A 49 4.78 -8.40 -8.51
CA VAL A 49 3.66 -9.35 -8.72
C VAL A 49 2.31 -8.91 -8.15
N ASP A 50 2.31 -7.98 -7.20
CA ASP A 50 1.11 -7.44 -6.58
C ASP A 50 0.71 -6.06 -7.16
N ARG A 51 1.48 -5.50 -8.12
CA ARG A 51 1.18 -4.19 -8.74
C ARG A 51 -0.17 -4.17 -9.45
N GLU A 52 -0.47 -5.21 -10.23
CA GLU A 52 -1.75 -5.31 -10.95
C GLU A 52 -2.96 -5.35 -10.00
N LYS A 53 -2.77 -5.78 -8.75
CA LYS A 53 -3.87 -5.83 -7.77
C LYS A 53 -4.27 -4.45 -7.27
N ILE A 54 -3.40 -3.46 -7.40
CA ILE A 54 -3.62 -2.09 -6.93
C ILE A 54 -3.74 -1.09 -8.08
N SER A 55 -3.71 -1.54 -9.34
CA SER A 55 -3.79 -0.69 -10.53
C SER A 55 -5.11 0.10 -10.61
N HIS A 56 -6.17 -0.39 -9.96
CA HIS A 56 -7.45 0.28 -9.87
C HIS A 56 -7.49 1.41 -8.82
N THR A 57 -6.46 1.52 -7.96
CA THR A 57 -6.39 2.51 -6.87
C THR A 57 -5.53 3.70 -7.33
N PRO A 58 -6.12 4.91 -7.51
CA PRO A 58 -5.39 6.08 -8.02
C PRO A 58 -4.23 6.56 -7.15
N LYS A 59 -4.34 6.41 -5.83
CA LYS A 59 -3.34 6.90 -4.88
C LYS A 59 -2.86 5.77 -3.98
N VAL A 60 -1.65 5.29 -4.25
CA VAL A 60 -0.99 4.29 -3.39
C VAL A 60 0.27 4.93 -2.83
N ILE A 61 0.32 5.06 -1.50
CA ILE A 61 1.40 5.74 -0.80
C ILE A 61 1.96 4.89 0.34
N HIS A 62 3.27 4.94 0.51
CA HIS A 62 3.96 4.43 1.69
C HIS A 62 4.66 5.56 2.43
N VAL A 63 4.53 5.57 3.75
CA VAL A 63 5.17 6.52 4.64
C VAL A 63 6.16 5.77 5.53
N ARG A 64 7.40 6.26 5.57
CA ARG A 64 8.44 5.78 6.49
C ARG A 64 8.78 6.82 7.53
N HIS A 65 8.67 6.48 8.80
CA HIS A 65 9.14 7.28 9.93
C HIS A 65 10.59 6.91 10.26
N ASN A 66 11.44 7.93 10.40
CA ASN A 66 12.79 7.77 10.93
C ASN A 66 12.84 8.06 12.44
N SER A 67 13.97 7.76 13.09
CA SER A 67 14.20 7.97 14.52
C SER A 67 14.13 9.43 14.97
N ASN A 68 14.18 10.38 14.03
CA ASN A 68 14.22 11.81 14.30
C ASN A 68 12.81 12.45 14.20
N GLY A 69 11.77 11.65 13.95
CA GLY A 69 10.39 12.12 13.79
C GLY A 69 10.07 12.67 12.40
N GLU A 70 10.99 12.55 11.43
CA GLU A 70 10.71 12.91 10.05
C GLU A 70 10.05 11.72 9.32
N TYR A 71 9.19 12.03 8.36
CA TYR A 71 8.56 11.04 7.49
C TYR A 71 8.96 11.23 6.03
N LYS A 72 9.16 10.12 5.32
CA LYS A 72 9.34 10.09 3.86
C LYS A 72 8.14 9.41 3.23
N GLU A 73 7.52 10.10 2.28
CA GLU A 73 6.43 9.55 1.47
C GLU A 73 6.97 9.01 0.14
N GLU A 74 6.51 7.83 -0.24
CA GLU A 74 6.78 7.20 -1.52
C GLU A 74 5.45 6.89 -2.21
N MET A 75 5.27 7.41 -3.43
CA MET A 75 4.14 7.07 -4.29
C MET A 75 4.52 5.90 -5.19
N PHE A 76 3.63 4.92 -5.31
CA PHE A 76 3.79 3.83 -6.27
C PHE A 76 3.14 4.27 -7.59
N SER A 77 3.92 4.23 -8.67
CA SER A 77 3.49 4.46 -10.06
C SER A 77 3.11 3.15 -10.75
#